data_AF-A0A0S8BVJ5-F1
#
_entry.id   AF-A0A0S8BVJ5-F1
#
_cell.length_a   1.000
_cell.length_b   1.000
_cell.length_c   1.000
_cell.angle_alpha   90.00
_cell.angle_beta   90.00
_cell.angle_gamma   90.00
#
_symmetry.space_group_name_H-M   'P 1'
#
loop_
_entity.id
_entity.type
_entity.pdbx_description
1 polymer ?
#
loop_
_entity_poly.entity_id
_entity_poly.type
_entity_poly.pdbx_seq_one_letter_code
_entity_poly.pdbx_strand_id
1 'polypeptide(L)'
;MKKWYYPALALLLGLFTAQILATAQVYLSNIELYRTLLPIKDAGYFLIPNEQTMPRLQAWGPALFGGLFFTLSVGAGLSLLSLAAAWIWDRLVHRNRFFLIFYLVIWAGSFVFMNYRGFSPIVSLYFLFIPTVVFSTSLRWI
;
A
#
# COMPACT_ATOMS: atom_id res chain seq x y z
N MET A 1 -25.67 -4.57 9.22
CA MET A 1 -24.92 -3.62 10.08
C MET A 1 -25.53 -2.23 9.93
N LYS A 2 -25.61 -1.40 10.99
CA LYS A 2 -26.09 0.00 10.86
C LYS A 2 -25.25 0.73 9.80
N LYS A 3 -25.89 1.49 8.91
CA LYS A 3 -25.31 2.29 7.79
C LYS A 3 -24.15 3.24 8.16
N TRP A 4 -23.75 3.31 9.43
CA TRP A 4 -22.77 4.24 9.97
C TRP A 4 -21.39 3.58 10.17
N TYR A 5 -21.30 2.25 10.23
CA TYR A 5 -20.03 1.53 10.49
C TYR A 5 -19.29 1.11 9.22
N TYR A 6 -19.93 1.13 8.05
CA TYR A 6 -19.29 0.70 6.82
C TYR A 6 -18.03 1.52 6.43
N PRO A 7 -17.93 2.85 6.63
CA PRO A 7 -16.72 3.57 6.26
C PRO A 7 -15.55 3.15 7.15
N ALA A 8 -15.79 2.97 8.46
CA ALA A 8 -14.79 2.46 9.38
C ALA A 8 -14.33 1.05 9.01
N LEU A 9 -15.27 0.16 8.66
CA LEU A 9 -14.93 -1.20 8.22
C LEU A 9 -14.12 -1.21 6.92
N ALA A 10 -14.53 -0.41 5.92
CA ALA A 10 -13.83 -0.31 4.65
C ALA A 10 -12.39 0.21 4.83
N LEU A 11 -12.20 1.24 5.67
CA LEU A 11 -10.87 1.74 6.01
C LEU A 11 -10.05 0.72 6.79
N LEU A 12 -10.62 0.03 7.77
CA LEU A 12 -9.90 -1.02 8.51
C LEU A 12 -9.41 -2.14 7.60
N LEU A 13 -10.24 -2.60 6.65
CA LEU A 13 -9.85 -3.62 5.68
C LEU A 13 -8.81 -3.12 4.68
N GLY A 14 -8.92 -1.86 4.26
CA GLY A 14 -7.91 -1.19 3.42
C GLY A 14 -6.55 -1.07 4.11
N LEU A 15 -6.55 -0.60 5.37
CA LEU A 15 -5.33 -0.48 6.19
C LEU A 15 -4.73 -1.83 6.53
N PHE A 16 -5.55 -2.85 6.81
CA PHE A 16 -5.08 -4.20 7.03
C PHE A 16 -4.39 -4.77 5.78
N THR A 17 -4.99 -4.57 4.62
CA THR A 17 -4.41 -4.94 3.32
C THR A 17 -3.09 -4.21 3.08
N ALA A 18 -3.07 -2.90 3.34
CA ALA A 18 -1.86 -2.09 3.23
C ALA A 18 -0.76 -2.55 4.18
N GLN A 19 -1.09 -2.96 5.41
CA GLN A 19 -0.11 -3.47 6.38
C GLN A 19 0.57 -4.75 5.93
N ILE A 20 -0.18 -5.67 5.32
CA ILE A 20 0.39 -6.90 4.75
C ILE A 20 1.38 -6.56 3.64
N LEU A 21 0.95 -5.73 2.68
CA LEU A 21 1.79 -5.32 1.55
C LEU A 21 3.02 -4.53 2.00
N ALA A 22 2.86 -3.62 2.97
CA ALA A 22 3.92 -2.80 3.51
C ALA A 22 4.96 -3.59 4.29
N THR A 23 4.50 -4.55 5.09
CA THR A 23 5.42 -5.42 5.81
C THR A 23 6.25 -6.25 4.83
N ALA A 24 5.61 -6.79 3.79
CA ALA A 24 6.31 -7.52 2.73
C ALA A 24 7.30 -6.63 1.98
N GLN A 25 6.89 -5.40 1.62
CA GLN A 25 7.76 -4.41 0.97
C GLN A 25 9.02 -4.16 1.79
N VAL A 26 8.86 -3.77 3.06
CA VAL A 26 9.98 -3.41 3.92
C VAL A 26 10.86 -4.62 4.19
N TYR A 27 10.28 -5.81 4.36
CA TYR A 27 11.04 -7.02 4.56
C TYR A 27 11.95 -7.34 3.36
N LEU A 28 11.39 -7.31 2.14
CA LEU A 28 12.16 -7.57 0.93
C LEU A 28 13.25 -6.51 0.71
N SER A 29 12.92 -5.23 0.92
CA SER A 29 13.91 -4.14 0.85
C SER A 29 15.02 -4.28 1.88
N ASN A 30 14.72 -4.74 3.10
CA ASN A 30 15.74 -4.96 4.12
C ASN A 30 16.66 -6.13 3.76
N ILE A 31 16.13 -7.22 3.19
CA ILE A 31 16.95 -8.34 2.70
C ILE A 31 17.88 -7.88 1.59
N GLU A 32 17.37 -7.09 0.65
CA GLU A 32 18.16 -6.54 -0.46
C GLU A 32 19.27 -5.62 0.06
N LEU A 33 18.94 -4.75 1.02
CA LEU A 33 19.92 -3.89 1.69
C LEU A 33 21.00 -4.72 2.39
N TYR A 34 20.61 -5.77 3.13
CA TYR A 34 21.55 -6.68 3.78
C TYR A 34 22.53 -7.31 2.78
N ARG A 35 22.02 -7.80 1.64
CA ARG A 35 22.84 -8.41 0.58
C ARG A 35 23.80 -7.41 -0.04
N THR A 36 23.37 -6.16 -0.19
CA THR A 36 24.19 -5.08 -0.75
C THR A 36 25.31 -4.65 0.21
N LEU A 37 25.07 -4.74 1.52
CA LEU A 37 26.06 -4.40 2.55
C LEU A 37 27.10 -5.50 2.79
N LEU A 38 26.80 -6.76 2.46
CA LEU A 38 27.71 -7.89 2.71
C LEU A 38 29.09 -7.72 2.03
N PRO A 39 29.18 -7.38 0.73
CA PRO A 39 30.49 -7.17 0.08
C PRO A 39 31.23 -5.93 0.62
N ILE A 40 30.49 -4.91 1.04
CA ILE A 40 31.06 -3.69 1.63
C ILE A 40 31.70 -4.01 2.98
N LYS A 41 31.04 -4.87 3.76
CA LYS A 41 31.55 -5.41 5.03
C LYS A 41 32.83 -6.20 4.81
N ASP A 42 32.81 -7.11 3.84
CA ASP A 42 33.95 -7.99 3.55
C ASP A 42 35.18 -7.22 3.07
N ALA A 43 34.97 -6.05 2.44
CA ALA A 43 36.03 -5.14 2.05
C ALA A 43 36.56 -4.24 3.19
N GLY A 44 36.04 -4.38 4.42
CA GLY A 44 36.50 -3.66 5.61
C GLY A 44 36.03 -2.21 5.70
N TYR A 45 35.06 -1.80 4.89
CA TYR A 45 34.49 -0.45 4.97
C TYR A 45 33.52 -0.29 6.14
N PHE A 46 33.34 0.96 6.57
CA PHE A 46 32.35 1.31 7.58
C PHE A 46 30.93 1.18 7.03
N LEU A 47 30.06 0.47 7.76
CA LEU A 47 28.69 0.18 7.34
C LEU A 47 27.67 1.07 8.04
N ILE A 48 26.68 1.52 7.27
CA ILE A 48 25.43 2.06 7.79
C ILE A 48 24.28 1.31 7.09
N PRO A 49 23.43 0.57 7.83
CA PRO A 49 23.47 0.24 9.26
C PRO A 49 24.74 -0.53 9.71
N ASN A 50 25.11 -0.38 10.99
CA ASN A 50 26.33 -0.96 11.58
C ASN A 50 26.19 -2.47 11.87
N GLU A 51 27.30 -3.11 12.27
CA GLU A 51 27.39 -4.55 12.65
C GLU A 51 26.31 -5.03 13.64
N GLN A 52 25.86 -4.17 14.57
CA GLN A 52 24.86 -4.54 15.57
C GLN A 52 23.43 -4.50 15.02
N THR A 53 23.18 -3.66 14.02
CA THR A 53 21.85 -3.40 13.45
C THR A 53 21.62 -4.14 12.14
N MET A 54 22.68 -4.37 11.36
CA MET A 54 22.63 -5.08 10.09
C MET A 54 21.98 -6.49 10.19
N PRO A 55 22.26 -7.33 11.20
CA PRO A 55 21.58 -8.63 11.33
C PRO A 55 20.06 -8.50 11.50
N ARG A 56 19.58 -7.39 12.07
CA ARG A 56 18.14 -7.16 12.30
C ARG A 56 17.38 -6.84 11.01
N LEU A 57 18.06 -6.48 9.92
CA LEU A 57 17.42 -6.28 8.62
C LEU A 57 16.65 -7.52 8.15
N GLN A 58 17.15 -8.72 8.49
CA GLN A 58 16.50 -9.98 8.13
C GLN A 58 15.32 -10.36 9.04
N ALA A 59 15.08 -9.59 10.10
CA ALA A 59 14.00 -9.86 11.05
C ALA A 59 12.68 -9.21 10.60
N TRP A 60 11.57 -9.86 10.94
CA TRP A 60 10.23 -9.37 10.67
C TRP A 60 9.82 -8.15 11.51
N GLY A 61 10.41 -7.97 12.70
CA GLY A 61 10.08 -6.87 13.61
C GLY A 61 10.27 -5.49 12.96
N PRO A 62 11.49 -5.14 12.49
CA PRO A 62 11.73 -3.90 11.77
C PRO A 62 10.84 -3.74 10.53
N ALA A 63 10.53 -4.84 9.83
CA ALA A 63 9.64 -4.81 8.68
C ALA A 63 8.18 -4.48 9.04
N LEU A 64 7.68 -4.99 10.16
CA LEU A 64 6.33 -4.68 10.66
C LEU A 64 6.21 -3.19 11.04
N PHE A 65 7.18 -2.67 11.80
CA PHE A 65 7.17 -1.26 12.23
C PHE A 65 7.43 -0.30 11.07
N GLY A 66 8.35 -0.63 10.16
CA GLY A 66 8.51 0.12 8.91
C GLY A 66 7.26 0.04 8.03
N GLY A 67 6.59 -1.12 8.02
CA GLY A 67 5.33 -1.32 7.32
C GLY A 67 4.23 -0.40 7.81
N LEU A 68 4.13 -0.16 9.12
CA LEU A 68 3.15 0.79 9.70
C LEU A 68 3.29 2.19 9.12
N PHE A 69 4.51 2.66 8.85
CA PHE A 69 4.73 3.96 8.22
C PHE A 69 4.08 4.04 6.82
N PHE A 70 4.28 3.03 5.97
CA PHE A 70 3.65 2.99 4.65
C PHE A 70 2.14 2.77 4.72
N THR A 71 1.66 1.98 5.69
CA THR A 71 0.24 1.77 5.94
C THR A 71 -0.47 3.07 6.32
N LEU A 72 0.11 3.85 7.22
CA LEU A 72 -0.48 5.11 7.70
C LEU A 72 -0.26 6.29 6.76
N SER A 73 0.58 6.14 5.74
CA SER A 73 0.80 7.13 4.68
C SER A 73 0.09 6.73 3.38
N VAL A 74 0.77 5.96 2.52
CA VAL A 74 0.26 5.53 1.22
C VAL A 74 -1.00 4.67 1.39
N GLY A 75 -0.99 3.72 2.33
CA GLY A 75 -2.13 2.85 2.59
C GLY A 75 -3.39 3.62 3.00
N ALA A 76 -3.24 4.55 3.94
CA ALA A 76 -4.31 5.42 4.40
C ALA A 76 -4.80 6.35 3.29
N GLY A 77 -3.88 6.96 2.53
CA GLY A 77 -4.21 7.83 1.40
C GLY A 77 -5.03 7.09 0.33
N LEU A 78 -4.57 5.93 -0.12
CA LEU A 78 -5.29 5.10 -1.10
C LEU A 78 -6.65 4.65 -0.57
N SER A 79 -6.73 4.29 0.71
CA SER A 79 -7.99 3.87 1.33
C SER A 79 -9.00 5.02 1.41
N LEU A 80 -8.57 6.20 1.86
CA LEU A 80 -9.43 7.39 1.94
C LEU A 80 -9.91 7.84 0.56
N LEU A 81 -9.03 7.86 -0.44
CA LEU A 81 -9.41 8.21 -1.82
C LEU A 81 -10.44 7.24 -2.40
N SER A 82 -10.27 5.95 -2.14
CA SER A 82 -11.18 4.91 -2.65
C SER A 82 -12.55 4.97 -1.96
N LEU A 83 -12.58 5.19 -0.65
CA LEU A 83 -13.81 5.42 0.10
C LEU A 83 -14.52 6.69 -0.38
N ALA A 84 -13.79 7.79 -0.55
CA ALA A 84 -14.33 9.05 -1.05
C ALA A 84 -14.93 8.87 -2.45
N ALA A 85 -14.24 8.17 -3.35
CA ALA A 85 -14.74 7.89 -4.69
C ALA A 85 -16.02 7.03 -4.67
N ALA A 86 -16.07 5.98 -3.83
CA ALA A 86 -17.28 5.17 -3.67
C ALA A 86 -18.46 5.99 -3.16
N TRP A 87 -18.22 6.86 -2.18
CA TRP A 87 -19.24 7.73 -1.60
C TRP A 87 -19.74 8.79 -2.61
N ILE A 88 -18.84 9.44 -3.35
CA ILE A 88 -19.17 10.42 -4.40
C ILE A 88 -19.99 9.73 -5.50
N TRP A 89 -19.56 8.53 -5.91
CA TRP A 89 -20.22 7.80 -6.98
C TRP A 89 -21.68 7.49 -6.63
N ASP A 90 -21.93 7.03 -5.41
CA ASP A 90 -23.29 6.70 -4.98
C ASP A 90 -24.15 7.94 -4.72
N ARG A 91 -23.65 8.92 -3.96
CA ARG A 91 -24.48 10.02 -3.46
C ARG A 91 -24.58 11.23 -4.38
N LEU A 92 -23.47 11.62 -5.01
CA LEU A 92 -23.44 12.83 -5.85
C LEU A 92 -23.81 12.48 -7.30
N VAL A 93 -23.25 11.38 -7.81
CA VAL A 93 -23.40 11.02 -9.23
C VAL A 93 -24.40 9.88 -9.44
N HIS A 94 -25.17 9.49 -8.42
CA HIS A 94 -26.30 8.54 -8.52
C HIS A 94 -25.94 7.24 -9.28
N ARG A 95 -24.77 6.68 -8.99
CA ARG A 95 -24.20 5.48 -9.64
C ARG A 95 -24.02 5.58 -11.16
N ASN A 96 -23.79 6.78 -11.69
CA ASN A 96 -23.52 7.00 -13.11
C ASN A 96 -22.30 6.18 -13.59
N ARG A 97 -22.47 5.45 -14.70
CA ARG A 97 -21.42 4.64 -15.32
C ARG A 97 -20.23 5.46 -15.83
N PHE A 98 -20.46 6.72 -16.24
CA PHE A 98 -19.37 7.59 -16.70
C PHE A 98 -18.37 7.92 -15.59
N PHE A 99 -18.84 8.14 -14.36
CA PHE A 99 -17.97 8.37 -13.21
C PHE A 99 -17.13 7.13 -12.88
N LEU A 100 -17.74 5.93 -12.97
CA LEU A 100 -17.01 4.68 -12.78
C LEU A 100 -15.91 4.50 -13.83
N ILE A 101 -16.19 4.79 -15.10
CA ILE A 101 -15.19 4.73 -16.17
C ILE A 101 -14.07 5.73 -15.88
N PHE A 102 -14.40 6.97 -15.52
CA PHE A 102 -13.41 7.99 -15.15
C PHE A 102 -12.53 7.56 -13.97
N TYR A 103 -13.13 7.00 -12.92
CA TYR A 103 -12.42 6.43 -11.79
C TYR A 103 -11.46 5.31 -12.23
N LEU A 104 -11.94 4.36 -13.04
CA LEU A 104 -11.10 3.26 -13.56
C LEU A 104 -9.95 3.77 -14.42
N VAL A 105 -10.18 4.80 -15.25
CA VAL A 105 -9.13 5.43 -16.06
C VAL A 105 -8.09 6.12 -15.18
N ILE A 106 -8.49 6.83 -14.12
CA ILE A 106 -7.54 7.42 -13.16
C ILE A 106 -6.68 6.35 -12.50
N TRP A 107 -7.30 5.25 -12.04
CA TRP A 107 -6.55 4.17 -11.38
C TRP A 107 -5.64 3.41 -12.34
N ALA A 108 -6.12 3.09 -13.54
CA ALA A 108 -5.30 2.47 -14.59
C ALA A 108 -4.15 3.40 -15.02
N GLY A 109 -4.43 4.69 -15.19
CA GLY A 109 -3.41 5.70 -15.49
C GLY A 109 -2.38 5.82 -14.38
N SER A 110 -2.80 5.81 -13.12
CA SER A 110 -1.90 5.81 -11.95
C SER A 110 -1.04 4.56 -11.91
N PHE A 111 -1.62 3.39 -12.18
CA PHE A 111 -0.90 2.12 -12.26
C PHE A 111 0.18 2.15 -13.35
N VAL A 112 -0.16 2.63 -14.55
CA VAL A 112 0.80 2.76 -15.67
C VAL A 112 1.88 3.78 -15.32
N PHE A 113 1.50 4.93 -14.76
CA PHE A 113 2.43 5.97 -14.35
C PHE A 113 3.41 5.46 -13.30
N MET A 114 2.98 4.73 -12.28
CA MET A 114 3.91 4.20 -11.28
C MET A 114 4.92 3.18 -11.83
N ASN A 115 4.68 2.63 -13.02
CA ASN A 115 5.54 1.65 -13.67
C ASN A 115 6.27 2.18 -14.93
N TYR A 116 6.22 3.49 -15.23
CA TYR A 116 6.79 4.00 -16.49
C TYR A 116 8.33 3.88 -16.59
N ARG A 117 9.04 3.88 -15.46
CA ARG A 117 10.52 3.72 -15.42
C ARG A 117 10.98 2.27 -15.22
N GLY A 118 10.04 1.33 -15.18
CA GLY A 118 10.32 -0.05 -14.83
C GLY A 118 9.20 -0.61 -13.96
N PHE A 119 8.92 -1.89 -14.15
CA PHE A 119 7.86 -2.56 -13.42
C PHE A 119 8.26 -2.79 -11.97
N SER A 120 7.48 -2.23 -11.04
CA SER A 120 7.59 -2.49 -9.60
C SER A 120 6.41 -3.34 -9.15
N PRO A 121 6.61 -4.65 -8.90
CA PRO A 121 5.54 -5.54 -8.47
C PRO A 121 4.86 -5.06 -7.19
N ILE A 122 5.65 -4.58 -6.21
CA ILE A 122 5.13 -4.18 -4.91
C ILE A 122 4.19 -2.97 -5.06
N VAL A 123 4.59 -1.92 -5.78
CA VAL A 123 3.78 -0.70 -5.98
C VAL A 123 2.51 -1.03 -6.76
N SER A 124 2.62 -1.92 -7.75
CA SER A 124 1.48 -2.43 -8.51
C SER A 124 0.43 -3.11 -7.61
N LEU A 125 0.86 -3.87 -6.59
CA LEU A 125 -0.04 -4.50 -5.63
C LEU A 125 -0.78 -3.47 -4.77
N TYR A 126 -0.16 -2.36 -4.37
CA TYR A 126 -0.84 -1.30 -3.61
C TYR A 126 -2.01 -0.71 -4.39
N PHE A 127 -1.76 -0.31 -5.63
CA PHE A 127 -2.75 0.33 -6.50
C PHE A 127 -3.83 -0.65 -6.98
N LEU A 128 -3.54 -1.95 -6.99
CA LEU A 128 -4.53 -2.98 -7.32
C LEU A 128 -5.38 -3.36 -6.11
N PHE A 129 -4.77 -3.78 -5.00
CA PHE A 129 -5.53 -4.42 -3.91
C PHE A 129 -6.23 -3.42 -3.01
N ILE A 130 -5.58 -2.32 -2.60
CA ILE A 130 -6.16 -1.40 -1.60
C ILE A 130 -7.41 -0.72 -2.16
N PRO A 131 -7.40 -0.10 -3.36
CA PRO A 131 -8.61 0.53 -3.90
C PRO A 131 -9.73 -0.48 -4.14
N THR A 132 -9.41 -1.66 -4.63
CA THR A 132 -10.42 -2.69 -4.95
C THR A 132 -11.09 -3.21 -3.68
N VAL A 133 -10.33 -3.48 -2.62
CA VAL A 133 -10.87 -3.90 -1.31
C VAL A 133 -11.76 -2.81 -0.73
N VAL A 134 -11.28 -1.56 -0.67
CA VAL A 134 -12.03 -0.46 -0.03
C VAL A 134 -13.27 -0.08 -0.83
N PHE A 135 -13.17 0.01 -2.15
CA PHE A 135 -14.29 0.36 -3.01
C PHE A 135 -15.37 -0.74 -3.01
N SER A 136 -15.00 -2.00 -3.14
CA SER A 136 -15.94 -3.13 -3.12
C SER A 136 -16.62 -3.32 -1.75
N THR A 137 -15.88 -3.14 -0.66
CA THR A 137 -16.45 -3.19 0.69
C THR A 137 -17.39 -2.02 0.93
N SER A 138 -17.06 -0.81 0.46
CA SER A 138 -17.95 0.36 0.54
C SER A 138 -19.27 0.11 -0.21
N LEU A 139 -19.20 -0.40 -1.45
CA LEU A 139 -20.38 -0.70 -2.27
C LEU A 139 -21.34 -1.73 -1.68
N ARG A 140 -20.84 -2.71 -0.93
CA ARG A 140 -21.69 -3.73 -0.30
C ARG A 140 -22.66 -3.17 0.74
N TRP A 141 -22.35 -2.00 1.29
CA TRP A 141 -23.06 -1.45 2.46
C TRP A 141 -23.64 -0.05 2.22
N ILE A 142 -23.41 0.52 1.04
CA ILE A 142 -24.04 1.74 0.54
C ILE A 142 -25.36 1.37 -0.16
#